data_AF-A0A1H3W7X6-F1
#
_entry.id   AF-A0A1H3W7X6-F1
#
_cell.length_a   1.000
_cell.length_b   1.000
_cell.length_c   1.000
_cell.angle_alpha   90.00
_cell.angle_beta   90.00
_cell.angle_gamma   90.00
#
_symmetry.space_group_name_H-M   'P 1'
#
loop_
_entity.id
_entity.type
_entity.pdbx_description
1 polymer ?
#
loop_
_entity_poly.entity_id
_entity_poly.type
_entity_poly.pdbx_seq_one_letter_code
_entity_poly.pdbx_strand_id
1 'polypeptide(L)'
;METRINMIKTGFLQRYKTRKAFIEEPKTEKLVRLLLQGDRIERIMCFCAVGQAPLRAVVYDVEEFAEKNDIVVDGKLPDEWKQDVGRLIGIIVYFHGYVSDVEDDLQQTPKYFHYAATFHKLV
;
A
#
# COMPACT_ATOMS: atom_id res chain seq x y z
N MET A 1 6.96 16.32 -0.03
CA MET A 1 6.62 15.07 0.67
C MET A 1 5.23 15.14 1.27
N GLU A 2 4.91 16.17 2.07
CA GLU A 2 3.57 16.45 2.63
C GLU A 2 2.43 16.35 1.60
N THR A 3 2.57 17.01 0.45
CA THR A 3 1.57 17.01 -0.63
C THR A 3 1.27 15.61 -1.17
N ARG A 4 2.29 14.76 -1.32
CA ARG A 4 2.14 13.40 -1.84
C ARG A 4 1.41 12.49 -0.85
N ILE A 5 1.72 12.63 0.44
CA ILE A 5 1.05 11.88 1.51
C ILE A 5 -0.44 12.24 1.53
N ASN A 6 -0.78 13.52 1.43
CA ASN A 6 -2.16 13.98 1.39
C ASN A 6 -2.90 13.41 0.17
N MET A 7 -2.28 13.40 -1.02
CA MET A 7 -2.87 12.78 -2.20
C MET A 7 -3.16 11.29 -1.99
N ILE A 8 -2.23 10.54 -1.41
CA ILE A 8 -2.41 9.11 -1.09
C ILE A 8 -3.55 8.91 -0.10
N LYS A 9 -3.60 9.70 0.99
CA LYS A 9 -4.67 9.60 2.00
C LYS A 9 -6.03 9.94 1.40
N THR A 10 -6.11 10.98 0.57
CA THR A 10 -7.34 11.36 -0.13
C THR A 10 -7.79 10.28 -1.11
N GLY A 11 -6.90 9.76 -1.95
CA GLY A 11 -7.22 8.69 -2.91
C GLY A 11 -7.66 7.40 -2.21
N PHE A 12 -7.01 7.06 -1.09
CA PHE A 12 -7.42 5.93 -0.27
C PHE A 12 -8.83 6.10 0.29
N LEU A 13 -9.16 7.27 0.87
CA LEU A 13 -10.49 7.55 1.42
C LEU A 13 -11.58 7.59 0.36
N GLN A 14 -11.30 8.16 -0.81
CA GLN A 14 -12.27 8.19 -1.92
C GLN A 14 -12.69 6.78 -2.33
N ARG A 15 -11.73 5.85 -2.32
CA ARG A 15 -11.93 4.47 -2.78
C ARG A 15 -12.38 3.51 -1.68
N TYR A 16 -11.96 3.74 -0.45
CA TYR A 16 -12.20 2.88 0.71
C TYR A 16 -12.80 3.67 1.88
N LYS A 17 -13.94 4.31 1.64
CA LYS A 17 -14.61 5.22 2.59
C LYS A 17 -14.82 4.64 3.99
N THR A 18 -15.05 3.34 4.09
CA THR A 18 -15.26 2.62 5.36
C THR A 18 -13.99 2.44 6.19
N ARG A 19 -12.82 2.75 5.62
CA ARG A 19 -11.49 2.53 6.22
C ARG A 19 -10.87 3.82 6.76
N LYS A 20 -11.73 4.77 7.14
CA LYS A 20 -11.34 6.08 7.66
C LYS A 20 -10.46 5.97 8.91
N ALA A 21 -10.81 5.06 9.83
CA ALA A 21 -10.02 4.83 11.04
C ALA A 21 -8.55 4.51 10.71
N PHE A 22 -8.32 3.52 9.85
CA PHE A 22 -6.97 3.14 9.44
C PHE A 22 -6.17 4.30 8.84
N ILE A 23 -6.73 5.04 7.87
CA ILE A 23 -5.95 6.06 7.14
C ILE A 23 -5.75 7.37 7.92
N GLU A 24 -6.57 7.63 8.92
CA GLU A 24 -6.41 8.78 9.83
C GLU A 24 -5.49 8.47 11.02
N GLU A 25 -5.15 7.21 11.27
CA GLU A 25 -4.18 6.86 12.29
C GLU A 25 -2.81 7.52 12.03
N PRO A 26 -2.18 8.13 13.05
CA PRO A 26 -0.84 8.70 12.92
C PRO A 26 0.22 7.68 12.44
N LYS A 27 0.03 6.40 12.79
CA LYS A 27 0.90 5.31 12.35
C LYS A 27 0.82 5.11 10.84
N THR A 28 -0.35 5.24 10.23
CA THR A 28 -0.50 5.09 8.79
C THR A 28 0.24 6.18 8.02
N GLU A 29 0.27 7.41 8.53
CA GLU A 29 1.11 8.44 7.93
C GLU A 29 2.60 8.11 8.00
N LYS A 30 3.07 7.58 9.13
CA LYS A 30 4.46 7.11 9.26
C LYS A 30 4.75 5.98 8.27
N LEU A 31 3.81 5.04 8.09
CA LEU A 31 3.93 3.97 7.12
C LEU A 31 4.00 4.50 5.68
N VAL A 32 3.16 5.48 5.31
CA VAL A 32 3.24 6.12 4.00
C VAL A 32 4.60 6.79 3.81
N ARG A 33 5.09 7.53 4.81
CA ARG A 33 6.43 8.15 4.75
C ARG A 33 7.52 7.10 4.55
N LEU A 34 7.46 5.98 5.28
CA LEU A 34 8.39 4.86 5.11
C LEU A 34 8.36 4.30 3.69
N LEU A 35 7.18 4.00 3.16
CA LEU A 35 7.01 3.39 1.83
C LEU A 35 7.43 4.32 0.69
N LEU A 36 7.37 5.64 0.89
CA LEU A 36 7.82 6.65 -0.07
C LEU A 36 9.32 6.99 0.05
N GLN A 37 10.05 6.39 0.99
CA GLN A 37 11.45 6.71 1.24
C GLN A 37 12.41 5.69 0.65
N GLY A 38 13.54 6.21 0.15
CA GLY A 38 14.68 5.41 -0.30
C GLY A 38 14.33 4.51 -1.48
N ASP A 39 14.93 3.33 -1.48
CA ASP A 39 14.78 2.31 -2.53
C ASP A 39 13.42 1.58 -2.51
N ARG A 40 12.58 1.78 -1.48
CA ARG A 40 11.31 1.04 -1.31
C ARG A 40 10.34 1.30 -2.44
N ILE A 41 10.17 2.57 -2.81
CA ILE A 41 9.27 2.93 -3.91
C ILE A 41 9.77 2.35 -5.23
N GLU A 42 11.08 2.36 -5.46
CA GLU A 42 11.70 1.75 -6.64
C GLU A 42 11.46 0.24 -6.66
N ARG A 43 11.68 -0.46 -5.53
CA ARG A 43 11.38 -1.89 -5.38
C ARG A 43 9.91 -2.20 -5.65
N ILE A 44 8.99 -1.42 -5.09
CA ILE A 44 7.54 -1.53 -5.32
C ILE A 44 7.23 -1.43 -6.82
N MET A 45 7.77 -0.41 -7.50
CA MET A 45 7.55 -0.20 -8.93
C MET A 45 8.18 -1.29 -9.80
N CYS A 46 9.38 -1.79 -9.45
CA CYS A 46 10.02 -2.91 -10.13
C CYS A 46 9.15 -4.18 -10.06
N PHE A 47 8.60 -4.49 -8.88
CA PHE A 47 7.70 -5.65 -8.72
C PHE A 47 6.47 -5.52 -9.59
N CYS A 48 5.85 -4.32 -9.64
CA CYS A 48 4.75 -4.05 -10.57
C CYS A 48 5.15 -4.27 -12.04
N ALA A 49 6.32 -3.77 -12.45
CA ALA A 49 6.80 -3.87 -13.84
C ALA A 49 7.01 -5.32 -14.29
N VAL A 50 7.41 -6.21 -13.39
CA VAL A 50 7.57 -7.65 -13.68
C VAL A 50 6.31 -8.48 -13.40
N GLY A 51 5.16 -7.83 -13.19
CA GLY A 51 3.88 -8.49 -12.96
C GLY A 51 3.75 -9.16 -11.58
N GLN A 52 4.63 -8.83 -10.64
CA GLN A 52 4.55 -9.30 -9.25
C GLN A 52 3.75 -8.34 -8.36
N ALA A 53 3.24 -8.87 -7.25
CA ALA A 53 2.49 -8.04 -6.31
C ALA A 53 3.40 -7.06 -5.56
N PRO A 54 3.06 -5.76 -5.53
CA PRO A 54 3.91 -4.72 -4.96
C PRO A 54 4.16 -4.89 -3.45
N LEU A 55 3.22 -5.46 -2.70
CA LEU A 55 3.40 -5.74 -1.27
C LEU A 55 4.61 -6.65 -1.00
N ARG A 56 4.93 -7.59 -1.91
CA ARG A 56 6.08 -8.49 -1.73
C ARG A 56 7.41 -7.74 -1.72
N ALA A 57 7.50 -6.60 -2.39
CA ALA A 57 8.72 -5.80 -2.46
C ALA A 57 9.14 -5.20 -1.10
N VAL A 58 8.18 -5.06 -0.19
CA VAL A 58 8.32 -4.32 1.08
C VAL A 58 7.71 -5.07 2.26
N VAL A 59 7.48 -6.38 2.13
CA VAL A 59 6.84 -7.18 3.19
C VAL A 59 7.64 -7.12 4.50
N TYR A 60 8.96 -7.26 4.41
CA TYR A 60 9.85 -7.15 5.57
C TYR A 60 9.80 -5.76 6.21
N ASP A 61 9.84 -4.70 5.37
CA ASP A 61 9.74 -3.31 5.84
C ASP A 61 8.41 -3.04 6.58
N VAL A 62 7.31 -3.64 6.09
CA VAL A 62 5.97 -3.52 6.69
C VAL A 62 5.86 -4.31 8.00
N GLU A 63 6.44 -5.51 8.07
CA GLU A 63 6.47 -6.33 9.28
C GLU A 63 7.30 -5.66 10.38
N GLU A 64 8.51 -5.19 10.06
CA GLU A 64 9.36 -4.45 10.99
C GLU A 64 8.67 -3.15 11.47
N PHE A 65 7.97 -2.45 10.58
CA PHE A 65 7.17 -1.29 10.96
C PHE A 65 6.07 -1.66 11.95
N ALA A 66 5.36 -2.76 11.69
CA ALA A 66 4.25 -3.19 12.54
C ALA A 66 4.70 -3.62 13.95
N GLU A 67 5.84 -4.32 14.04
CA GLU A 67 6.46 -4.69 15.31
C GLU A 67 6.85 -3.44 16.12
N LYS A 68 7.53 -2.47 15.49
CA LYS A 68 7.95 -1.23 16.15
C LYS A 68 6.82 -0.31 16.59
N ASN A 69 5.60 -0.55 16.10
CA ASN A 69 4.44 0.29 16.36
C ASN A 69 3.30 -0.47 17.06
N ASP A 70 3.58 -1.60 17.73
CA ASP A 70 2.61 -2.35 18.53
C ASP A 70 1.32 -2.72 17.76
N ILE A 71 1.44 -3.00 16.46
CA ILE A 71 0.31 -3.44 15.62
C ILE A 71 0.13 -4.97 15.68
N VAL A 72 1.22 -5.67 15.99
CA VAL A 72 1.24 -7.11 16.14
C VAL A 72 0.49 -7.51 17.42
N VAL A 73 -0.52 -8.36 17.29
CA VAL A 73 -1.32 -8.91 18.39
C VAL A 73 -1.04 -10.41 18.47
N ASP A 74 -0.62 -10.90 19.65
CA ASP A 74 -0.27 -12.31 19.88
C ASP A 74 0.77 -12.85 18.87
N GLY A 75 1.76 -12.03 18.53
CA GLY A 75 2.81 -12.38 17.56
C GLY A 75 2.31 -12.45 16.10
N LYS A 76 1.09 -11.96 15.82
CA LYS A 76 0.51 -11.94 14.48
C LYS A 76 0.03 -10.56 14.07
N LEU A 77 0.25 -10.23 12.81
CA LEU A 77 -0.39 -9.08 12.18
C LEU A 77 -1.90 -9.35 11.98
N PRO A 78 -2.79 -8.44 12.41
CA PRO A 78 -4.22 -8.55 12.13
C PRO A 78 -4.49 -8.62 10.63
N ASP A 79 -5.33 -9.56 10.19
CA ASP A 79 -5.63 -9.73 8.75
C ASP A 79 -6.28 -8.50 8.14
N GLU A 80 -7.11 -7.82 8.93
CA GLU A 80 -7.75 -6.58 8.56
C GLU A 80 -6.71 -5.48 8.22
N TRP A 81 -5.66 -5.37 9.05
CA TRP A 81 -4.58 -4.40 8.85
C TRP A 81 -3.75 -4.75 7.61
N LYS A 82 -3.44 -6.04 7.39
CA LYS A 82 -2.73 -6.49 6.18
C LYS A 82 -3.47 -6.09 4.90
N GLN A 83 -4.79 -6.26 4.89
CA GLN A 83 -5.62 -5.86 3.75
C GLN A 83 -5.56 -4.35 3.51
N ASP A 84 -5.62 -3.55 4.58
CA ASP A 84 -5.53 -2.10 4.47
C ASP A 84 -4.16 -1.62 3.99
N VAL A 85 -3.07 -2.26 4.43
CA VAL A 85 -1.74 -1.98 3.89
C VAL A 85 -1.63 -2.36 2.42
N GLY A 86 -2.20 -3.51 2.02
CA GLY A 86 -2.27 -3.88 0.60
C GLY A 86 -3.02 -2.85 -0.24
N ARG A 87 -4.17 -2.35 0.26
CA ARG A 87 -4.94 -1.27 -0.37
C ARG A 87 -4.11 0.02 -0.46
N LEU A 88 -3.40 0.38 0.62
CA LEU A 88 -2.57 1.58 0.70
C LEU A 88 -1.43 1.54 -0.32
N ILE A 89 -0.71 0.41 -0.41
CA ILE A 89 0.34 0.20 -1.40
C ILE A 89 -0.24 0.31 -2.81
N GLY A 90 -1.46 -0.18 -3.04
CA GLY A 90 -2.12 0.00 -4.33
C GLY A 90 -2.39 1.46 -4.69
N ILE A 91 -2.76 2.29 -3.72
CA ILE A 91 -2.88 3.74 -3.95
C ILE A 91 -1.51 4.39 -4.19
N ILE A 92 -0.47 3.96 -3.48
CA ILE A 92 0.90 4.43 -3.71
C ILE A 92 1.34 4.13 -5.14
N VAL A 93 1.14 2.90 -5.60
CA VAL A 93 1.42 2.46 -6.97
C VAL A 93 0.58 3.25 -7.97
N TYR A 94 -0.70 3.50 -7.70
CA TYR A 94 -1.54 4.32 -8.57
C TYR A 94 -0.90 5.72 -8.78
N PHE A 95 -0.54 6.42 -7.71
CA PHE A 95 0.04 7.76 -7.83
C PHE A 95 1.50 7.81 -8.32
N HIS A 96 2.23 6.69 -8.30
CA HIS A 96 3.63 6.62 -8.79
C HIS A 96 3.76 5.93 -10.16
N GLY A 97 2.79 5.10 -10.53
CA GLY A 97 2.67 4.42 -11.81
C GLY A 97 1.96 5.23 -12.88
N TYR A 98 1.31 6.34 -12.53
CA TYR A 98 0.79 7.35 -13.47
C TYR A 98 1.88 8.26 -14.05
N VAL A 99 3.02 7.64 -14.44
CA VAL A 99 3.99 8.25 -15.37
C VAL A 99 4.22 7.26 -16.52
N SER A 100 3.12 6.82 -17.14
CA SER A 100 3.14 6.21 -18.47
C SER A 100 1.93 6.71 -19.26
N ASP A 101 2.07 7.91 -19.84
CA ASP A 101 1.46 8.42 -21.07
C ASP A 101 0.00 8.12 -21.46
N VAL A 102 -0.90 7.80 -20.54
CA VAL A 102 -2.33 7.70 -20.88
C VAL A 102 -3.18 8.28 -19.74
N GLU A 103 -3.96 9.31 -20.06
CA GLU A 103 -5.10 9.75 -19.25
C GLU A 103 -6.16 8.64 -19.23
N ASP A 104 -5.90 7.55 -18.51
CA ASP A 104 -6.89 6.51 -18.31
C ASP A 104 -7.81 6.87 -17.15
N ASP A 105 -9.10 6.74 -17.41
CA ASP A 105 -10.23 7.01 -16.53
C ASP A 105 -10.04 6.38 -15.13
N LEU A 106 -10.02 7.25 -14.11
CA LEU A 106 -9.94 6.96 -12.67
C LEU A 106 -10.92 5.89 -12.17
N GLN A 107 -11.97 5.57 -12.92
CA GLN A 107 -12.94 4.54 -12.57
C GLN A 107 -12.50 3.12 -12.94
N GLN A 108 -11.63 2.94 -13.93
CA GLN A 108 -11.16 1.61 -14.31
C GLN A 108 -10.02 1.19 -13.40
N THR A 109 -10.34 0.29 -12.49
CA THR A 109 -9.34 -0.33 -11.63
C THR A 109 -8.59 -1.35 -12.45
N PRO A 110 -7.27 -1.20 -12.64
CA PRO A 110 -6.55 -2.17 -13.41
C PRO A 110 -6.62 -3.55 -12.73
N LYS A 111 -6.79 -4.60 -13.55
CA LYS A 111 -7.08 -5.97 -13.08
C LYS A 111 -6.07 -6.54 -12.08
N TYR A 112 -4.89 -5.94 -11.95
CA TYR A 112 -3.89 -6.30 -10.96
C TYR A 112 -4.32 -6.06 -9.50
N PHE A 113 -5.27 -5.16 -9.23
CA PHE A 113 -5.80 -4.95 -7.87
C PHE A 113 -6.88 -5.95 -7.44
N HIS A 114 -7.34 -6.84 -8.33
CA HIS A 114 -8.41 -7.80 -8.01
C HIS A 114 -7.95 -8.99 -7.15
N TYR A 115 -6.64 -9.21 -7.00
CA TYR A 115 -6.09 -10.46 -6.45
C TYR A 115 -5.33 -10.33 -5.11
N ALA A 116 -5.56 -9.26 -4.34
CA ALA A 116 -4.98 -9.15 -3.00
C ALA A 116 -5.49 -10.24 -2.02
N ALA A 117 -6.70 -10.77 -2.25
CA ALA A 117 -7.34 -11.77 -1.40
C ALA A 117 -6.82 -13.21 -1.60
N THR A 118 -5.96 -13.46 -2.59
CA THR A 118 -5.53 -14.82 -2.99
C THR A 118 -4.10 -15.16 -2.55
N PHE A 119 -3.45 -14.32 -1.75
CA PHE A 119 -2.11 -14.60 -1.23
C PHE A 119 -2.15 -15.62 -0.10
N HIS A 120 -1.93 -16.89 -0.43
CA HIS A 120 -1.42 -17.88 0.52
C HIS A 120 0.11 -17.98 0.41
N LYS A 121 0.77 -18.20 1.54
CA LYS A 121 2.19 -18.55 1.62
C LYS A 121 2.39 -19.81 0.75
N LEU A 122 3.25 -19.71 -0.27
CA LEU A 122 3.83 -20.93 -0.83
C LEU A 122 4.76 -21.49 0.25
N VAL A 123 4.42 -22.67 0.76
CA VAL A 123 5.28 -23.49 1.61
C VAL A 123 6.47 -23.97 0.80
#